data_AF-A0A2K4FWY4-F1
#
_entry.id   AF-A0A2K4FWY4-F1
#
_cell.length_a   1.000
_cell.length_b   1.000
_cell.length_c   1.000
_cell.angle_alpha   90.00
_cell.angle_beta   90.00
_cell.angle_gamma   90.00
#
_symmetry.space_group_name_H-M   'P 1'
#
loop_
_entity.id
_entity.type
_entity.pdbx_description
1 polymer ?
#
loop_
_entity_poly.entity_id
_entity_poly.type
_entity_poly.pdbx_seq_one_letter_code
_entity_poly.pdbx_strand_id
1 'polypeptide(L)'
;VLRSLTKTYGLAGIRAGYVVGDSQLVAQLAAHQTPWSVSTRAIAAMIACTCEEARRFRTELRDDIPAARADLVDKLKGFGLSVVGSEAPFV
;
A
#
# COMPACT_ATOMS: atom_id res chain seq x y z
N VAL A 1 7.59 -2.75 -10.86
CA VAL A 1 7.09 -2.33 -9.51
C VAL A 1 5.72 -2.94 -9.27
N LEU A 2 5.53 -3.64 -8.15
CA LEU A 2 4.23 -4.16 -7.70
C LEU A 2 3.66 -3.27 -6.60
N ARG A 3 2.37 -2.95 -6.65
CA ARG A 3 1.69 -2.10 -5.67
C ARG A 3 0.32 -2.68 -5.30
N SER A 4 -0.16 -2.30 -4.12
CA SER A 4 -1.48 -2.67 -3.60
C SER A 4 -2.11 -1.51 -2.84
N LEU A 5 -3.44 -1.44 -2.87
CA LEU A 5 -4.23 -0.48 -2.09
C LEU A 5 -4.50 -0.97 -0.65
N THR A 6 -3.98 -2.14 -0.29
CA THR A 6 -4.23 -2.80 1.02
C THR A 6 -3.80 -1.97 2.22
N LYS A 7 -2.61 -1.36 2.18
CA LYS A 7 -2.02 -0.66 3.33
C LYS A 7 -2.40 0.81 3.33
N THR A 8 -1.91 1.56 2.35
CA THR A 8 -2.09 3.01 2.27
C THR A 8 -3.54 3.44 2.33
N TYR A 9 -4.45 2.71 1.67
CA TYR A 9 -5.89 3.06 1.64
C TYR A 9 -6.75 2.19 2.57
N GLY A 10 -6.17 1.27 3.33
CA GLY A 10 -6.93 0.37 4.22
C GLY A 10 -7.87 -0.61 3.49
N LEU A 11 -7.73 -0.80 2.17
CA LEU A 11 -8.66 -1.59 1.35
C LEU A 11 -8.25 -3.06 1.21
N ALA A 12 -7.82 -3.69 2.30
CA ALA A 12 -7.24 -5.03 2.23
C ALA A 12 -8.21 -6.10 1.68
N GLY A 13 -9.48 -6.03 2.09
CA GLY A 13 -10.54 -6.94 1.67
C GLY A 13 -11.02 -6.75 0.22
N ILE A 14 -10.71 -5.62 -0.42
CA ILE A 14 -11.16 -5.32 -1.80
C ILE A 14 -10.30 -6.03 -2.86
N ARG A 15 -9.10 -6.48 -2.48
CA ARG A 15 -8.16 -7.19 -3.37
C ARG A 15 -7.73 -6.39 -4.60
N ALA A 16 -7.46 -5.10 -4.41
CA ALA A 16 -6.94 -4.22 -5.45
C ALA A 16 -5.39 -4.13 -5.42
N GLY A 17 -4.76 -4.54 -6.52
CA GLY A 17 -3.33 -4.39 -6.77
C GLY A 17 -3.01 -4.26 -8.26
N TYR A 18 -1.82 -3.74 -8.57
CA TYR A 18 -1.38 -3.50 -9.94
C TYR A 18 0.15 -3.61 -10.05
N VAL A 19 0.62 -3.82 -11.27
CA VAL A 19 2.04 -3.81 -11.63
C VAL A 19 2.29 -2.72 -12.67
N VAL A 20 3.43 -2.03 -12.56
CA VAL A 20 3.94 -1.10 -13.57
C VAL A 20 5.37 -1.52 -13.90
N GLY A 21 5.69 -1.64 -15.19
CA GLY A 21 7.01 -2.07 -15.65
C GLY A 21 7.08 -2.13 -17.16
N ASP A 22 8.11 -2.82 -17.65
CA ASP A 22 8.32 -3.09 -19.06
C ASP A 22 7.10 -3.76 -19.71
N SER A 23 6.76 -3.34 -20.93
CA SER A 23 5.54 -3.79 -21.61
C SER A 23 5.59 -5.27 -22.00
N GLN A 24 6.75 -5.79 -22.39
CA GLN A 24 6.90 -7.22 -22.72
C GLN A 24 6.73 -8.07 -21.45
N LEU A 25 7.35 -7.65 -20.34
CA LEU A 25 7.17 -8.33 -19.06
C LEU A 25 5.72 -8.30 -18.59
N VAL A 26 5.04 -7.15 -18.68
CA VAL A 26 3.61 -7.04 -18.31
C VAL A 26 2.73 -7.92 -19.18
N ALA A 27 3.02 -8.03 -20.48
CA ALA A 27 2.28 -8.93 -21.38
C ALA A 27 2.48 -10.41 -21.00
N GLN A 28 3.70 -10.82 -20.64
CA GLN A 28 3.97 -12.18 -20.14
C GLN A 28 3.21 -12.46 -18.83
N LEU A 29 3.17 -11.51 -17.89
CA LEU A 29 2.39 -11.65 -16.67
C LEU A 29 0.89 -11.76 -16.94
N ALA A 30 0.37 -10.95 -17.88
CA ALA A 30 -1.04 -10.97 -18.28
C ALA A 30 -1.44 -12.32 -18.89
N ALA A 31 -0.54 -13.00 -19.61
CA ALA A 31 -0.80 -14.33 -20.16
C ALA A 31 -1.02 -15.41 -19.08
N HIS A 32 -0.52 -15.20 -17.86
CA HIS A 32 -0.72 -16.09 -16.71
C HIS A 32 -1.88 -15.66 -15.79
N GLN A 33 -2.56 -14.56 -16.10
CA GLN A 33 -3.62 -14.01 -15.27
C GLN A 33 -4.91 -14.82 -15.44
N THR A 34 -5.51 -15.26 -14.33
CA THR A 34 -6.82 -15.92 -14.35
C THR A 34 -7.88 -15.00 -14.95
N PRO A 35 -8.81 -15.51 -15.79
CA PRO A 35 -9.96 -14.76 -16.27
C PRO A 35 -10.74 -14.09 -15.14
N TRP A 36 -11.18 -12.84 -15.36
CA TRP A 36 -11.94 -12.02 -14.39
C TRP A 36 -11.30 -11.90 -13.00
N SER A 37 -9.98 -11.90 -12.92
CA SER A 37 -9.21 -11.80 -11.67
C SER A 37 -9.34 -10.46 -10.91
N VAL A 38 -10.01 -9.47 -11.49
CA VAL A 38 -10.26 -8.17 -10.85
C VAL A 38 -11.77 -7.94 -10.74
N SER A 39 -12.27 -7.81 -9.51
CA SER A 39 -13.69 -7.57 -9.27
C SER A 39 -14.12 -6.14 -9.64
N THR A 40 -15.40 -5.94 -9.96
CA THR A 40 -15.97 -4.60 -10.21
C THR A 40 -15.69 -3.62 -9.07
N ARG A 41 -15.73 -4.08 -7.82
CA ARG A 41 -15.40 -3.26 -6.64
C ARG A 41 -13.93 -2.88 -6.59
N ALA A 42 -13.03 -3.79 -6.97
CA ALA A 42 -11.60 -3.49 -7.08
C ALA A 42 -11.31 -2.44 -8.15
N ILE A 43 -11.97 -2.53 -9.32
CA ILE A 43 -11.86 -1.52 -10.39
C ILE A 43 -12.36 -0.16 -9.90
N ALA A 44 -13.55 -0.11 -9.28
CA ALA A 44 -14.13 1.14 -8.77
C ALA A 44 -13.22 1.79 -7.70
N ALA A 45 -12.68 1.00 -6.78
CA ALA A 45 -11.74 1.47 -5.77
C ALA A 45 -10.44 2.01 -6.39
N MET A 46 -9.88 1.31 -7.39
CA MET A 46 -8.68 1.78 -8.09
C MET A 46 -8.90 3.12 -8.76
N ILE A 47 -10.04 3.33 -9.43
CA ILE A 47 -10.38 4.61 -10.06
C ILE A 47 -10.54 5.70 -9.00
N ALA A 48 -11.30 5.45 -7.94
CA ALA A 48 -11.52 6.42 -6.86
C ALA A 48 -10.21 6.86 -6.18
N CYS A 49 -9.22 5.96 -6.06
CA CYS A 49 -7.91 6.28 -5.50
C CYS A 49 -6.99 7.13 -6.42
N THR A 50 -7.45 7.54 -7.60
CA THR A 50 -6.69 8.40 -8.51
C THR A 50 -7.08 9.88 -8.44
N CYS A 51 -8.13 10.24 -7.69
CA CYS A 51 -8.59 11.62 -7.53
C CYS A 51 -7.66 12.44 -6.62
N GLU A 52 -7.89 13.76 -6.60
CA GLU A 52 -7.04 14.69 -5.85
C GLU A 52 -7.15 14.50 -4.34
N GLU A 53 -8.35 14.21 -3.84
CA GLU A 53 -8.60 13.89 -2.43
C GLU A 53 -7.81 12.65 -2.01
N ALA A 54 -7.76 11.63 -2.87
CA ALA A 54 -6.97 10.42 -2.63
C ALA A 54 -5.46 10.70 -2.67
N ARG A 55 -4.98 11.69 -3.43
CA ARG A 55 -3.58 12.14 -3.39
C ARG A 55 -3.25 12.89 -2.10
N ARG A 56 -4.16 13.78 -1.66
CA ARG A 56 -4.01 14.51 -0.41
C ARG A 56 -3.93 13.56 0.79
N PHE A 57 -4.89 12.64 0.90
CA PHE A 57 -4.90 11.61 1.93
C PHE A 57 -3.60 10.81 1.99
N ARG A 58 -3.03 10.42 0.83
CA ARG A 58 -1.74 9.71 0.79
C ARG A 58 -0.57 10.56 1.28
N THR A 59 -0.60 11.86 0.98
CA THR A 59 0.43 12.82 1.37
C THR A 59 0.40 13.01 2.89
N GLU A 60 -0.79 13.25 3.46
CA GLU A 60 -1.00 13.35 4.91
C GLU A 60 -0.52 12.08 5.62
N LEU A 61 -0.95 10.90 5.16
CA LEU A 61 -0.56 9.63 5.76
C LEU A 61 0.97 9.40 5.70
N ARG A 62 1.63 9.79 4.61
CA ARG A 62 3.10 9.72 4.47
C ARG A 62 3.78 10.58 5.52
N ASP A 63 3.21 11.75 5.82
CA ASP A 63 3.81 12.73 6.73
C ASP A 63 3.56 12.34 8.20
N ASP A 64 2.43 11.69 8.50
CA ASP A 64 2.04 11.30 9.86
C ASP A 64 2.67 9.99 10.36
N ILE A 65 2.79 8.97 9.48
CA ILE A 65 3.30 7.64 9.85
C ILE A 65 4.67 7.68 10.55
N PRO A 66 5.67 8.45 10.09
CA PRO A 66 6.98 8.49 10.72
C PRO A 66 6.93 8.91 12.19
N ALA A 67 6.09 9.90 12.52
CA ALA A 67 5.94 10.39 13.89
C ALA A 67 5.27 9.33 14.79
N ALA A 68 4.18 8.71 14.32
CA ALA A 68 3.51 7.63 15.05
C ALA A 68 4.43 6.42 15.26
N ARG A 69 5.26 6.09 14.27
CA ARG A 69 6.26 5.03 14.37
C ARG A 69 7.34 5.37 15.38
N ALA A 70 7.88 6.59 15.37
CA ALA A 70 8.89 7.03 16.32
C ALA A 70 8.39 6.95 17.78
N ASP A 71 7.17 7.42 18.03
CA ASP A 71 6.53 7.33 19.36
C ASP A 71 6.43 5.87 19.85
N LEU A 72 6.02 4.94 18.99
CA LEU A 72 5.96 3.52 19.34
C LEU A 72 7.36 2.93 19.59
N VAL A 73 8.34 3.24 18.74
CA VAL A 73 9.74 2.78 18.91
C VAL A 73 10.31 3.26 20.23
N ASP A 74 10.12 4.53 20.58
CA ASP A 74 10.65 5.12 21.81
C ASP A 74 10.05 4.47 23.05
N LYS A 75 8.73 4.22 23.03
CA LYS A 75 8.05 3.49 24.12
C LYS A 75 8.57 2.06 24.27
N LEU A 76 8.73 1.32 23.17
CA LEU A 76 9.25 -0.05 23.20
C LEU A 76 10.69 -0.09 23.73
N LYS A 77 11.55 0.83 23.29
CA LYS A 77 12.91 0.97 23.81
C LYS A 77 12.95 1.37 25.28
N GLY A 78 12.01 2.21 25.73
CA GLY A 78 11.82 2.55 27.14
C GLY A 78 11.54 1.34 28.03
N PHE A 79 10.94 0.27 27.48
CA PHE A 79 10.77 -1.02 28.14
C PHE A 79 11.98 -1.96 28.01
N GLY A 80 13.10 -1.49 27.45
CA GLY A 80 14.31 -2.30 27.24
C GLY A 80 14.23 -3.26 26.05
N LEU A 81 13.22 -3.12 25.18
CA LEU A 81 13.09 -3.97 23.99
C LEU A 81 13.97 -3.46 22.85
N SER A 82 14.61 -4.39 22.14
CA SER A 82 15.29 -4.09 20.89
C SER A 82 14.29 -3.98 19.74
N VAL A 83 14.36 -2.89 18.96
CA VAL A 83 13.46 -2.63 17.83
C VAL A 83 14.27 -2.50 16.54
N VAL A 84 13.80 -3.15 15.46
CA VAL A 84 14.41 -3.06 14.13
C VAL A 84 13.89 -1.81 13.42
N GLY A 85 14.78 -1.09 12.74
CA GLY A 85 14.38 0.07 11.93
C GLY A 85 13.40 -0.33 10.81
N SER A 86 12.34 0.44 10.63
CA SER A 86 11.29 0.18 9.64
C SER A 86 10.94 1.46 8.89
N GLU A 87 10.70 1.34 7.58
CA GLU A 87 10.08 2.39 6.75
C GLU A 87 8.60 2.10 6.44
N ALA A 88 8.06 1.03 7.02
CA ALA A 88 6.72 0.55 6.81
C ALA A 88 5.76 1.09 7.91
N PRO A 89 4.43 0.89 7.78
CA PRO A 89 3.47 1.26 8.82
C PRO A 89 3.42 0.23 9.98
N PHE A 90 4.59 -0.25 10.40
CA PHE A 90 4.78 -1.18 11.53
C PHE A 90 6.24 -1.08 12.04
N VAL A 91 6.49 -1.59 13.24
CA VAL A 91 7.80 -1.70 13.89
C VAL A 91 8.17 -3.16 14.11
#